data_AF-A0A1H9VNK5-F1
#
_entry.id   AF-A0A1H9VNK5-F1
#
_cell.length_a   1.000
_cell.length_b   1.000
_cell.length_c   1.000
_cell.angle_alpha   90.00
_cell.angle_beta   90.00
_cell.angle_gamma   90.00
#
_symmetry.space_group_name_H-M   'P 1'
#
loop_
_entity.id
_entity.type
_entity.pdbx_description
1 polymer ?
#
loop_
_entity_poly.entity_id
_entity_poly.type
_entity_poly.pdbx_seq_one_letter_code
_entity_poly.pdbx_strand_id
1 'polypeptide(L)'
;MIVPLPTRMVRRSRGFTLDGGTSVRATPGAEPAARLLRALLRPATGLPLPIAGHGQIVTALDAKLVGLGAEGYALTVNEHGVLLRAGTANGLAHGVQTIRQLLPAEALRPSRVSGVDWTLPGADIRDVPRLPWRGFMLDVARHFQPVPVVRRVIDLMALHKLNVLHLHLTDDQGWRMPVPSHPLLTSVGGWRSETNGDGEPHGGTYTRAELEGLVAHAAERGIRIMPEIEMPGHARAALAAYPDLGVVREPLPVWTRWGISDSAFGLHALGFVREVLAEVLEVFPGSHVHLGGDECLLPEDVHGEFLRRAAEYVLDRGRIPVAWEPTGDTRSVVMPWKDETQAAKALALGQDVVMAPHTSTYLDYPRSDDGAEPPGQPGFVVTSRDVYHVPLPDGVLGAQCQLWTEHVRTREHLEYLAFPRLAALADTLWSQRPEWEGFATRMRHHSTRLAELSVPAEVRREPCEHS
;
A
#
# COMPACT_ATOMS: atom_id res chain seq x y z
N MET A 1 -9.40 -4.83 -21.23
CA MET A 1 -9.65 -3.59 -20.46
C MET A 1 -8.62 -3.57 -19.34
N ILE A 2 -7.97 -2.42 -19.10
CA ILE A 2 -6.85 -2.30 -18.14
C ILE A 2 -7.27 -1.33 -17.05
N VAL A 3 -7.02 -1.68 -15.78
CA VAL A 3 -7.22 -0.82 -14.61
C VAL A 3 -5.87 -0.73 -13.86
N PRO A 4 -5.29 0.47 -13.67
CA PRO A 4 -5.78 1.78 -14.10
C PRO A 4 -5.69 2.02 -15.61
N LEU A 5 -6.46 2.98 -16.13
CA LEU A 5 -6.44 3.34 -17.56
C LEU A 5 -5.06 3.89 -17.99
N PRO A 6 -4.43 3.31 -19.03
CA PRO A 6 -3.15 3.83 -19.52
C PRO A 6 -3.28 5.23 -20.10
N THR A 7 -2.24 6.05 -19.94
CA THR A 7 -2.15 7.42 -20.49
C THR A 7 -2.43 7.44 -22.00
N ARG A 8 -1.84 6.50 -22.76
CA ARG A 8 -2.09 6.33 -24.18
C ARG A 8 -1.99 4.86 -24.57
N MET A 9 -2.98 4.37 -25.30
CA MET A 9 -2.98 3.04 -25.89
C MET A 9 -3.51 3.10 -27.33
N VAL A 10 -2.73 2.60 -28.28
CA VAL A 10 -3.11 2.48 -29.69
C VAL A 10 -3.16 1.00 -30.04
N ARG A 11 -4.33 0.51 -30.48
CA ARG A 11 -4.48 -0.87 -30.94
C ARG A 11 -3.79 -1.09 -32.29
N ARG A 12 -3.18 -2.25 -32.46
CA ARG A 12 -2.58 -2.75 -33.71
C ARG A 12 -3.31 -4.01 -34.16
N SER A 13 -3.16 -4.37 -35.44
CA SER A 13 -3.93 -5.45 -36.06
C SER A 13 -3.49 -6.85 -35.62
N ARG A 14 -2.19 -7.09 -35.43
CA ARG A 14 -1.64 -8.40 -35.03
C ARG A 14 -1.02 -8.34 -33.64
N GLY A 15 -1.36 -9.34 -32.82
CA GLY A 15 -0.83 -9.54 -31.47
C GLY A 15 0.24 -10.63 -31.41
N PHE A 16 0.65 -10.99 -30.19
CA PHE A 16 1.65 -12.01 -29.92
C PHE A 16 1.08 -13.14 -29.07
N THR A 17 1.25 -14.40 -29.48
CA THR A 17 0.81 -15.57 -28.71
C THR A 17 2.00 -16.22 -28.03
N LEU A 18 1.91 -16.40 -26.71
CA LEU A 18 2.94 -17.09 -25.93
C LEU A 18 2.83 -18.60 -26.14
N ASP A 19 3.96 -19.24 -26.38
CA ASP A 19 4.07 -20.68 -26.60
C ASP A 19 5.30 -21.29 -25.88
N GLY A 20 5.54 -22.59 -26.09
CA GLY A 20 6.66 -23.31 -25.49
C GLY A 20 8.05 -22.82 -25.92
N GLY A 21 8.15 -22.11 -27.06
CA GLY A 21 9.40 -21.53 -27.57
C GLY A 21 9.63 -20.08 -27.12
N THR A 22 8.64 -19.46 -26.48
CA THR A 22 8.72 -18.07 -26.06
C THR A 22 9.73 -17.88 -24.93
N SER A 23 10.65 -16.94 -25.11
CA SER A 23 11.72 -16.61 -24.16
C SER A 23 11.77 -15.12 -23.84
N VAL A 24 12.40 -14.78 -22.71
CA VAL A 24 12.52 -13.41 -22.19
C VAL A 24 13.96 -12.95 -22.27
N ARG A 25 14.20 -11.81 -22.91
CA ARG A 25 15.48 -11.09 -22.89
C ARG A 25 15.39 -9.92 -21.91
N ALA A 26 16.41 -9.77 -21.08
CA ALA A 26 16.62 -8.57 -20.27
C ALA A 26 17.86 -7.83 -20.77
N THR A 27 17.78 -6.50 -20.88
CA THR A 27 18.99 -5.67 -20.96
C THR A 27 19.64 -5.57 -19.59
N PRO A 28 20.91 -5.12 -19.48
CA PRO A 28 21.54 -4.88 -18.19
C PRO A 28 20.67 -4.03 -17.26
N GLY A 29 20.43 -4.51 -16.04
CA GLY A 29 19.61 -3.87 -15.01
C GLY A 29 18.10 -4.14 -15.12
N ALA A 30 17.63 -4.72 -16.22
CA ALA A 30 16.21 -5.08 -16.41
C ALA A 30 15.88 -6.52 -15.95
N GLU A 31 16.87 -7.28 -15.46
CA GLU A 31 16.71 -8.66 -15.03
C GLU A 31 15.65 -8.84 -13.91
N PRO A 32 15.50 -7.93 -12.93
CA PRO A 32 14.41 -8.02 -11.95
C PRO A 32 13.03 -8.05 -12.60
N ALA A 33 12.77 -7.21 -13.61
CA ALA A 33 11.49 -7.19 -14.31
C ALA A 33 11.24 -8.46 -15.12
N ALA A 34 12.27 -9.01 -15.77
CA ALA A 34 12.17 -10.30 -16.45
C ALA A 34 11.86 -11.45 -15.48
N ARG A 35 12.49 -11.46 -14.29
CA ARG A 35 12.20 -12.43 -13.23
C ARG A 35 10.78 -12.27 -12.70
N LEU A 36 10.33 -11.04 -12.45
CA LEU A 36 8.97 -10.76 -12.00
C LEU A 36 7.93 -11.23 -13.02
N LEU A 37 8.10 -10.87 -14.30
CA LEU A 37 7.22 -11.31 -15.38
C LEU A 37 7.11 -12.84 -15.41
N ARG A 38 8.25 -13.52 -15.38
CA ARG A 38 8.30 -14.98 -15.39
C ARG A 38 7.63 -15.58 -14.16
N ALA A 39 7.89 -15.04 -12.97
CA ALA A 39 7.29 -15.51 -11.72
C ALA A 39 5.75 -15.37 -11.74
N LEU A 40 5.24 -14.29 -12.33
CA LEU A 40 3.80 -14.00 -12.37
C LEU A 40 3.04 -14.73 -13.48
N LEU A 41 3.69 -15.09 -14.59
CA LEU A 41 3.03 -15.76 -15.73
C LEU A 41 3.15 -17.29 -15.70
N ARG A 42 4.25 -17.82 -15.15
CA ARG A 42 4.47 -19.28 -15.12
C ARG A 42 3.38 -20.09 -14.44
N PRO A 43 2.81 -19.67 -13.28
CA PRO A 43 1.86 -20.50 -12.56
C PRO A 43 0.64 -20.85 -13.41
N ALA A 44 0.01 -19.85 -14.03
CA ALA A 44 -1.14 -20.02 -14.90
C ALA A 44 -0.79 -20.68 -16.24
N THR A 45 0.26 -20.20 -16.92
CA THR A 45 0.55 -20.61 -18.30
C THR A 45 1.20 -21.99 -18.39
N GLY A 46 1.97 -22.39 -17.36
CA GLY A 46 2.85 -23.55 -17.42
C GLY A 46 4.00 -23.42 -18.41
N LEU A 47 4.19 -22.26 -19.05
CA LEU A 47 5.25 -22.02 -20.04
C LEU A 47 6.61 -21.84 -19.35
N PRO A 48 7.72 -22.29 -19.96
CA PRO A 48 9.03 -22.20 -19.32
C PRO A 48 9.53 -20.76 -19.19
N LEU A 49 9.27 -19.93 -20.21
CA LEU A 49 9.66 -18.52 -20.33
C LEU A 49 11.12 -18.29 -19.88
N PRO A 50 12.12 -19.00 -20.47
CA PRO A 50 13.50 -18.89 -20.00
C PRO A 50 14.03 -17.47 -20.22
N ILE A 51 14.83 -16.98 -19.27
CA ILE A 51 15.57 -15.73 -19.43
C ILE A 51 16.85 -16.04 -20.21
N ALA A 52 17.04 -15.44 -21.39
CA ALA A 52 18.14 -15.73 -22.29
C ALA A 52 18.67 -14.46 -22.99
N GLY A 53 19.82 -14.56 -23.67
CA GLY A 53 20.42 -13.44 -24.42
C GLY A 53 19.60 -12.97 -25.62
N HIS A 54 18.63 -13.76 -26.05
CA HIS A 54 17.62 -13.46 -27.06
C HIS A 54 16.24 -13.84 -26.54
N GLY A 55 15.19 -13.24 -27.10
CA GLY A 55 13.82 -13.60 -26.76
C GLY A 55 12.80 -12.67 -27.38
N GLN A 56 11.58 -13.18 -27.54
CA GLN A 56 10.45 -12.47 -28.12
C GLN A 56 9.89 -11.44 -27.13
N ILE A 57 10.04 -11.68 -25.82
CA ILE A 57 9.72 -10.68 -24.81
C ILE A 57 11.02 -10.00 -24.39
N VAL A 58 11.13 -8.69 -24.59
CA VAL A 58 12.29 -7.88 -24.22
C VAL A 58 11.91 -6.91 -23.12
N THR A 59 12.61 -6.98 -21.99
CA THR A 59 12.57 -5.96 -20.93
C THR A 59 13.83 -5.12 -21.01
N ALA A 60 13.69 -3.79 -21.10
CA ALA A 60 14.81 -2.91 -21.33
C ALA A 60 14.77 -1.64 -20.49
N LEU A 61 15.85 -1.38 -19.75
CA LEU A 61 16.09 -0.04 -19.23
C LEU A 61 16.60 0.84 -20.37
N ASP A 62 15.92 1.96 -20.61
CA ASP A 62 16.31 2.95 -21.60
C ASP A 62 16.21 4.35 -21.02
N ALA A 63 17.34 4.87 -20.54
CA ALA A 63 17.46 6.22 -20.02
C ALA A 63 17.25 7.31 -21.09
N LYS A 64 17.24 6.96 -22.39
CA LYS A 64 16.97 7.91 -23.48
C LYS A 64 15.48 8.14 -23.70
N LEU A 65 14.59 7.39 -23.03
CA LEU A 65 13.16 7.63 -23.11
C LEU A 65 12.79 8.92 -22.41
N VAL A 66 12.31 9.88 -23.19
CA VAL A 66 11.83 11.18 -22.70
C VAL A 66 10.35 11.08 -22.31
N GLY A 67 9.96 11.80 -21.26
CA GLY A 67 8.56 11.98 -20.87
C GLY A 67 7.93 10.80 -20.11
N LEU A 68 8.73 9.87 -19.58
CA LEU A 68 8.23 8.75 -18.78
C LEU A 68 8.48 8.90 -17.27
N GLY A 69 9.38 9.81 -16.86
CA GLY A 69 9.68 10.03 -15.45
C GLY A 69 10.18 8.76 -14.72
N ALA A 70 9.98 8.73 -13.40
CA ALA A 70 10.49 7.66 -12.54
C ALA A 70 9.64 6.37 -12.55
N GLU A 71 8.42 6.41 -13.08
CA GLU A 71 7.46 5.31 -12.99
C GLU A 71 6.80 4.95 -14.32
N GLY A 72 7.04 5.72 -15.39
CA GLY A 72 6.44 5.46 -16.68
C GLY A 72 7.15 4.39 -17.49
N TYR A 73 6.41 3.84 -18.45
CA TYR A 73 6.91 2.81 -19.37
C TYR A 73 6.31 2.96 -20.77
N ALA A 74 6.99 2.34 -21.73
CA ALA A 74 6.50 2.12 -23.09
C ALA A 74 6.44 0.62 -23.36
N LEU A 75 5.31 0.16 -23.88
CA LEU A 75 5.06 -1.25 -24.20
C LEU A 75 4.57 -1.36 -25.64
N THR A 76 5.29 -2.12 -26.46
CA THR A 76 4.89 -2.45 -27.83
C THR A 76 4.66 -3.95 -27.94
N VAL A 77 3.51 -4.34 -28.50
CA VAL A 77 3.13 -5.72 -28.81
C VAL A 77 2.81 -5.80 -30.30
N ASN A 78 3.47 -6.72 -31.01
CA ASN A 78 3.23 -7.02 -32.42
C ASN A 78 3.33 -8.54 -32.67
N GLU A 79 3.22 -8.98 -33.91
CA GLU A 79 3.30 -10.39 -34.29
C GLU A 79 4.64 -11.09 -34.00
N HIS A 80 5.70 -10.33 -33.72
CA HIS A 80 7.05 -10.85 -33.47
C HIS A 80 7.38 -10.93 -31.97
N GLY A 81 6.66 -10.21 -31.11
CA GLY A 81 6.96 -10.21 -29.69
C GLY A 81 6.42 -9.02 -28.91
N VAL A 82 7.04 -8.83 -27.74
CA VAL A 82 6.70 -7.81 -26.76
C VAL A 82 7.97 -7.04 -26.38
N LEU A 83 7.94 -5.72 -26.50
CA LEU A 83 9.03 -4.85 -26.06
C LEU A 83 8.52 -3.94 -24.94
N LEU A 84 9.01 -4.17 -23.72
CA LEU A 84 8.76 -3.34 -22.55
C LEU A 84 10.00 -2.51 -22.22
N ARG A 85 9.86 -1.18 -22.19
CA ARG A 85 10.95 -0.24 -21.90
C ARG A 85 10.56 0.77 -20.84
N ALA A 86 11.49 1.17 -20.00
CA ALA A 86 11.30 2.25 -19.02
C ALA A 86 12.63 2.91 -18.65
N GLY A 87 12.57 4.11 -18.06
CA GLY A 87 13.76 4.77 -17.52
C GLY A 87 14.27 4.17 -16.20
N THR A 88 13.41 3.45 -15.48
CA THR A 88 13.68 2.89 -14.15
C THR A 88 13.12 1.47 -14.01
N ALA A 89 13.56 0.76 -12.96
CA ALA A 89 12.99 -0.54 -12.61
C ALA A 89 11.49 -0.46 -12.24
N ASN A 90 11.05 0.64 -11.60
CA ASN A 90 9.64 0.83 -11.23
C ASN A 90 8.75 0.91 -12.47
N GLY A 91 9.17 1.64 -13.52
CA GLY A 91 8.43 1.66 -14.78
C GLY A 91 8.32 0.28 -15.43
N LEU A 92 9.40 -0.52 -15.39
CA LEU A 92 9.35 -1.90 -15.86
C LEU A 92 8.38 -2.75 -15.02
N ALA A 93 8.38 -2.62 -13.70
CA ALA A 93 7.46 -3.34 -12.82
C ALA A 93 5.99 -3.00 -13.17
N HIS A 94 5.67 -1.72 -13.38
CA HIS A 94 4.33 -1.27 -13.80
C HIS A 94 3.93 -1.83 -15.17
N GLY A 95 4.86 -1.88 -16.13
CA GLY A 95 4.62 -2.45 -17.45
C GLY A 95 4.38 -3.97 -17.44
N VAL A 96 5.04 -4.70 -16.53
CA VAL A 96 4.75 -6.14 -16.30
C VAL A 96 3.29 -6.34 -15.88
N GLN A 97 2.74 -5.46 -15.05
CA GLN A 97 1.34 -5.56 -14.63
C GLN A 97 0.37 -5.29 -15.79
N THR A 98 0.71 -4.36 -16.68
CA THR A 98 -0.07 -4.14 -17.91
C THR A 98 -0.01 -5.36 -18.84
N ILE A 99 1.15 -6.01 -19.00
CA ILE A 99 1.26 -7.28 -19.75
C ILE A 99 0.31 -8.33 -19.17
N ARG A 100 0.27 -8.50 -17.84
CA ARG A 100 -0.64 -9.44 -17.18
C ARG A 100 -2.11 -9.14 -17.46
N GLN A 101 -2.50 -7.86 -17.51
CA GLN A 101 -3.89 -7.48 -17.79
C GLN A 101 -4.27 -7.55 -19.28
N LEU A 102 -3.28 -7.46 -20.18
CA LEU A 102 -3.47 -7.62 -21.64
C LEU A 102 -3.72 -9.08 -22.04
N LEU A 103 -3.16 -10.03 -21.29
CA LEU A 103 -3.45 -11.46 -21.44
C LEU A 103 -4.89 -11.81 -21.02
N PRO A 104 -5.40 -13.01 -21.37
CA PRO A 104 -6.62 -13.57 -20.79
C PRO A 104 -6.59 -13.52 -19.25
N ALA A 105 -7.77 -13.39 -18.62
CA ALA A 105 -7.87 -13.17 -17.17
C ALA A 105 -7.24 -14.33 -16.37
N GLU A 106 -7.31 -15.54 -16.93
CA GLU A 106 -6.75 -16.78 -16.42
C GLU A 106 -5.24 -16.70 -16.20
N ALA A 107 -4.54 -15.78 -16.87
CA ALA A 107 -3.11 -15.54 -16.66
C ALA A 107 -2.78 -15.03 -15.25
N LEU A 108 -3.79 -14.60 -14.48
CA LEU A 108 -3.67 -14.17 -13.10
C LEU A 108 -3.81 -15.32 -12.09
N ARG A 109 -4.19 -16.53 -12.52
CA ARG A 109 -4.34 -17.67 -11.61
C ARG A 109 -3.01 -18.07 -10.97
N PRO A 110 -3.04 -18.52 -9.70
CA PRO A 110 -1.86 -19.06 -9.03
C PRO A 110 -1.54 -20.51 -9.45
N SER A 111 -2.33 -21.11 -10.34
CA SER A 111 -2.21 -22.52 -10.76
C SER A 111 -2.48 -22.68 -12.25
N ARG A 112 -1.97 -23.77 -12.82
CA ARG A 112 -1.95 -24.02 -14.26
C ARG A 112 -3.36 -24.09 -14.84
N VAL A 113 -3.56 -23.46 -15.99
CA VAL A 113 -4.79 -23.48 -16.77
C VAL A 113 -4.50 -24.06 -18.16
N SER A 114 -5.38 -24.95 -18.63
CA SER A 114 -5.29 -25.60 -19.94
C SER A 114 -6.32 -25.03 -20.90
N GLY A 115 -6.05 -25.12 -22.21
CA GLY A 115 -7.02 -24.71 -23.25
C GLY A 115 -7.20 -23.20 -23.40
N VAL A 116 -6.24 -22.40 -22.91
CA VAL A 116 -6.23 -20.95 -23.06
C VAL A 116 -5.14 -20.55 -24.07
N ASP A 117 -5.53 -19.79 -25.08
CA ASP A 117 -4.58 -19.16 -25.98
C ASP A 117 -4.00 -17.90 -25.32
N TRP A 118 -2.74 -17.97 -24.91
CA TRP A 118 -2.03 -16.89 -24.21
C TRP A 118 -1.65 -15.76 -25.16
N THR A 119 -2.64 -15.05 -25.70
CA THR A 119 -2.45 -14.02 -26.72
C THR A 119 -2.55 -12.62 -26.13
N LEU A 120 -1.51 -11.81 -26.35
CA LEU A 120 -1.56 -10.37 -26.14
C LEU A 120 -2.08 -9.69 -27.41
N PRO A 121 -3.06 -8.77 -27.33
CA PRO A 121 -3.48 -8.00 -28.49
C PRO A 121 -2.35 -7.05 -28.93
N GLY A 122 -2.27 -6.80 -30.24
CA GLY A 122 -1.33 -5.83 -30.79
C GLY A 122 -1.60 -4.44 -30.23
N ALA A 123 -0.58 -3.80 -29.67
CA ALA A 123 -0.74 -2.52 -28.99
C ALA A 123 0.56 -1.72 -28.91
N ASP A 124 0.46 -0.40 -28.99
CA ASP A 124 1.48 0.53 -28.50
C ASP A 124 0.92 1.30 -27.31
N ILE A 125 1.56 1.14 -26.15
CA ILE A 125 1.18 1.78 -24.90
C ILE A 125 2.32 2.68 -24.44
N ARG A 126 1.98 3.91 -24.07
CA ARG A 126 2.82 4.81 -23.30
C ARG A 126 2.05 5.22 -22.07
N ASP A 127 2.65 5.04 -20.91
CA ASP A 127 1.92 5.14 -19.67
C ASP A 127 2.77 5.77 -18.57
N VAL A 128 2.19 6.74 -17.86
CA VAL A 128 2.79 7.48 -16.75
C VAL A 128 1.70 7.74 -15.69
N PRO A 129 2.05 7.71 -14.39
CA PRO A 129 1.09 8.09 -13.35
C PRO A 129 0.76 9.59 -13.42
N ARG A 130 -0.46 9.95 -13.02
CA ARG A 130 -0.86 11.36 -12.82
C ARG A 130 -0.25 11.95 -11.56
N LEU A 131 -0.27 11.20 -10.45
CA LEU A 131 0.25 11.64 -9.15
C LEU A 131 1.31 10.68 -8.61
N PRO A 132 2.40 11.19 -7.98
CA PRO A 132 3.52 10.37 -7.53
C PRO A 132 3.23 9.54 -6.27
N TRP A 133 2.23 9.91 -5.47
CA TRP A 133 1.83 9.15 -4.28
C TRP A 133 0.50 8.42 -4.48
N ARG A 134 0.52 7.09 -4.36
CA ARG A 134 -0.64 6.23 -4.53
C ARG A 134 -0.61 5.18 -3.43
N GLY A 135 -1.12 5.58 -2.27
CA GLY A 135 -0.88 4.90 -1.01
C GLY A 135 -1.99 3.96 -0.57
N PHE A 136 -1.61 2.93 0.18
CA PHE A 136 -2.53 2.14 0.99
C PHE A 136 -1.89 1.89 2.36
N MET A 137 -2.60 2.18 3.44
CA MET A 137 -2.22 1.82 4.79
C MET A 137 -2.92 0.54 5.23
N LEU A 138 -2.14 -0.38 5.77
CA LEU A 138 -2.63 -1.57 6.44
C LEU A 138 -2.28 -1.50 7.92
N ASP A 139 -3.30 -1.46 8.77
CA ASP A 139 -3.17 -1.68 10.19
C ASP A 139 -2.91 -3.16 10.48
N VAL A 140 -1.78 -3.41 11.13
CA VAL A 140 -1.39 -4.73 11.62
C VAL A 140 -1.26 -4.73 13.16
N ALA A 141 -1.49 -3.58 13.79
CA ALA A 141 -1.46 -3.38 15.22
C ALA A 141 -2.75 -3.85 15.89
N ARG A 142 -3.94 -3.50 15.38
CA ARG A 142 -5.22 -3.91 16.00
C ARG A 142 -5.49 -5.40 15.77
N HIS A 143 -5.39 -5.88 14.53
CA HIS A 143 -5.35 -7.31 14.23
C HIS A 143 -4.14 -7.68 13.37
N PHE A 144 -3.30 -8.58 13.89
CA PHE A 144 -2.04 -8.97 13.26
C PHE A 144 -2.31 -9.70 11.95
N GLN A 145 -1.63 -9.27 10.89
CA GLN A 145 -1.71 -9.88 9.57
C GLN A 145 -0.46 -10.71 9.29
N PRO A 146 -0.56 -12.03 9.06
CA PRO A 146 0.58 -12.88 8.72
C PRO A 146 1.30 -12.41 7.45
N VAL A 147 2.61 -12.68 7.35
CA VAL A 147 3.44 -12.31 6.19
C VAL A 147 2.83 -12.70 4.83
N PRO A 148 2.23 -13.90 4.64
CA PRO A 148 1.57 -14.24 3.39
C PRO A 148 0.40 -13.30 3.03
N VAL A 149 -0.34 -12.78 4.02
CA VAL A 149 -1.41 -11.82 3.81
C VAL A 149 -0.85 -10.47 3.37
N VAL A 150 0.22 -9.98 4.01
CA VAL A 150 0.86 -8.72 3.61
C VAL A 150 1.46 -8.82 2.21
N ARG A 151 2.11 -9.95 1.86
CA ARG A 151 2.60 -10.20 0.48
C ARG A 151 1.48 -10.18 -0.54
N ARG A 152 0.34 -10.77 -0.19
CA ARG A 152 -0.87 -10.80 -1.02
C ARG A 152 -1.43 -9.40 -1.26
N VAL A 153 -1.47 -8.55 -0.23
CA VAL A 153 -1.82 -7.12 -0.35
C VAL A 153 -0.87 -6.42 -1.32
N ILE A 154 0.44 -6.59 -1.15
CA ILE A 154 1.46 -6.02 -2.06
C ILE A 154 1.24 -6.48 -3.51
N ASP A 155 0.93 -7.75 -3.74
CA ASP A 155 0.66 -8.28 -5.09
C ASP A 155 -0.58 -7.63 -5.74
N LEU A 156 -1.63 -7.41 -4.94
CA LEU A 156 -2.85 -6.73 -5.41
C LEU A 156 -2.61 -5.24 -5.65
N MET A 157 -1.89 -4.56 -4.77
CA MET A 157 -1.48 -3.17 -4.96
C MET A 157 -0.68 -2.99 -6.26
N ALA A 158 0.28 -3.90 -6.49
CA ALA A 158 1.14 -3.87 -7.67
C ALA A 158 0.34 -4.00 -8.96
N LEU A 159 -0.62 -4.94 -9.02
CA LEU A 159 -1.49 -5.11 -10.20
C LEU A 159 -2.20 -3.81 -10.59
N HIS A 160 -2.56 -2.99 -9.60
CA HIS A 160 -3.23 -1.70 -9.78
C HIS A 160 -2.26 -0.51 -9.76
N LYS A 161 -0.95 -0.74 -9.74
CA LYS A 161 0.09 0.30 -9.79
C LYS A 161 0.07 1.31 -8.63
N LEU A 162 -0.46 0.91 -7.48
CA LEU A 162 -0.22 1.60 -6.21
C LEU A 162 1.26 1.43 -5.82
N ASN A 163 1.85 2.42 -5.14
CA ASN A 163 3.32 2.47 -4.96
C ASN A 163 3.80 2.76 -3.54
N VAL A 164 2.91 3.00 -2.58
CA VAL A 164 3.26 3.14 -1.17
C VAL A 164 2.38 2.22 -0.33
N LEU A 165 3.00 1.28 0.38
CA LEU A 165 2.37 0.54 1.46
C LEU A 165 2.77 1.20 2.77
N HIS A 166 1.83 1.84 3.43
CA HIS A 166 1.98 2.34 4.78
C HIS A 166 1.69 1.20 5.76
N LEU A 167 2.67 0.75 6.55
CA LEU A 167 2.48 -0.30 7.55
C LEU A 167 2.36 0.34 8.94
N HIS A 168 1.14 0.32 9.47
CA HIS A 168 0.84 0.77 10.82
C HIS A 168 1.19 -0.34 11.82
N LEU A 169 2.43 -0.29 12.35
CA LEU A 169 3.09 -1.41 13.05
C LEU A 169 2.85 -1.42 14.57
N THR A 170 2.35 -0.34 15.15
CA THR A 170 2.25 -0.18 16.60
C THR A 170 1.00 0.60 16.96
N ASP A 171 0.31 0.17 18.00
CA ASP A 171 -0.81 0.89 18.61
C ASP A 171 -1.01 0.41 20.05
N ASP A 172 -2.09 0.85 20.71
CA ASP A 172 -2.46 0.47 22.06
C ASP A 172 -2.69 -1.04 22.24
N GLN A 173 -3.21 -1.70 21.21
CA GLN A 173 -3.57 -3.13 21.23
C GLN A 173 -2.47 -4.05 20.67
N GLY A 174 -1.32 -3.49 20.28
CA GLY A 174 -0.24 -4.32 19.77
C GLY A 174 1.00 -3.60 19.25
N TRP A 175 2.15 -4.22 19.48
CA TRP A 175 3.44 -3.83 18.90
C TRP A 175 3.99 -4.96 18.01
N ARG A 176 4.24 -4.68 16.73
CA ARG A 176 4.51 -5.73 15.72
C ARG A 176 5.95 -5.83 15.24
N MET A 177 6.80 -4.84 15.50
CA MET A 177 8.19 -4.79 15.00
C MET A 177 9.20 -5.18 16.08
N PRO A 178 10.23 -5.99 15.81
CA PRO A 178 11.25 -6.27 16.82
C PRO A 178 12.22 -5.09 16.94
N VAL A 179 12.57 -4.72 18.17
CA VAL A 179 13.62 -3.75 18.48
C VAL A 179 14.61 -4.45 19.42
N PRO A 180 15.82 -4.83 18.95
CA PRO A 180 16.73 -5.67 19.73
C PRO A 180 17.11 -5.10 21.11
N SER A 181 17.22 -3.77 21.24
CA SER A 181 17.48 -3.11 22.53
C SER A 181 16.29 -3.17 23.49
N HIS A 182 15.09 -3.44 22.98
CA HIS A 182 13.82 -3.42 23.73
C HIS A 182 12.97 -4.67 23.44
N PRO A 183 13.46 -5.87 23.83
CA PRO A 183 12.82 -7.14 23.46
C PRO A 183 11.41 -7.33 24.05
N LEU A 184 11.04 -6.60 25.12
CA LEU A 184 9.70 -6.72 25.70
C LEU A 184 8.62 -6.10 24.82
N LEU A 185 8.98 -5.24 23.86
CA LEU A 185 8.01 -4.66 22.93
C LEU A 185 7.28 -5.75 22.14
N THR A 186 7.96 -6.80 21.70
CA THR A 186 7.33 -7.92 20.99
C THR A 186 6.87 -9.05 21.93
N SER A 187 7.62 -9.38 22.98
CA SER A 187 7.24 -10.48 23.87
C SER A 187 6.08 -10.15 24.82
N VAL A 188 5.91 -8.87 25.20
CA VAL A 188 4.77 -8.37 25.99
C VAL A 188 3.83 -7.57 25.10
N GLY A 189 4.31 -6.49 24.48
CA GLY A 189 3.49 -5.58 23.67
C GLY A 189 2.88 -6.24 22.42
N GLY A 190 3.42 -7.38 21.98
CA GLY A 190 2.88 -8.14 20.84
C GLY A 190 1.60 -8.91 21.14
N TRP A 191 1.13 -8.97 22.39
CA TRP A 191 0.03 -9.83 22.81
C TRP A 191 -0.95 -9.13 23.75
N ARG A 192 -2.25 -9.32 23.51
CA ARG A 192 -3.32 -8.92 24.44
C ARG A 192 -4.14 -10.14 24.85
N SER A 193 -4.78 -10.05 26.00
CA SER A 193 -5.52 -11.18 26.59
C SER A 193 -6.84 -11.50 25.88
N GLU A 194 -7.48 -10.50 25.26
CA GLU A 194 -8.78 -10.62 24.60
C GLU A 194 -9.04 -9.39 23.72
N THR A 195 -10.14 -9.42 22.96
CA THR A 195 -10.63 -8.30 22.16
C THR A 195 -12.10 -8.01 22.50
N ASN A 196 -12.37 -6.87 23.14
CA ASN A 196 -13.72 -6.47 23.59
C ASN A 196 -14.48 -7.55 24.37
N GLY A 197 -13.80 -8.28 25.25
CA GLY A 197 -14.42 -9.29 26.11
C GLY A 197 -14.75 -10.61 25.40
N ASP A 198 -14.18 -10.87 24.21
CA ASP A 198 -14.34 -12.16 23.54
C ASP A 198 -13.62 -13.32 24.24
N GLY A 199 -12.75 -13.04 25.22
CA GLY A 199 -12.03 -14.03 26.00
C GLY A 199 -10.90 -14.75 25.25
N GLU A 200 -10.58 -14.34 24.02
CA GLU A 200 -9.61 -15.03 23.15
C GLU A 200 -8.32 -14.21 23.02
N PRO A 201 -7.17 -14.72 23.49
CA PRO A 201 -5.88 -14.05 23.33
C PRO A 201 -5.56 -13.80 21.86
N HIS A 202 -5.09 -12.58 21.56
CA HIS A 202 -4.72 -12.19 20.21
C HIS A 202 -3.33 -11.56 20.20
N GLY A 203 -2.54 -11.88 19.19
CA GLY A 203 -1.23 -11.27 19.03
C GLY A 203 -0.49 -11.77 17.80
N GLY A 204 0.79 -11.42 17.76
CA GLY A 204 1.67 -11.70 16.63
C GLY A 204 2.68 -10.58 16.44
N THR A 205 3.86 -10.95 15.94
CA THR A 205 4.97 -10.04 15.71
C THR A 205 5.71 -10.49 14.48
N TYR A 206 6.33 -9.56 13.76
CA TYR A 206 7.25 -9.89 12.68
C TYR A 206 8.65 -10.08 13.24
N THR A 207 9.44 -10.90 12.57
CA THR A 207 10.90 -10.90 12.70
C THR A 207 11.52 -9.86 11.76
N ARG A 208 12.75 -9.44 12.04
CA ARG A 208 13.51 -8.54 11.14
C ARG A 208 13.61 -9.13 9.73
N ALA A 209 13.92 -10.42 9.62
CA ALA A 209 14.01 -11.10 8.33
C ALA A 209 12.68 -11.13 7.55
N GLU A 210 11.54 -11.22 8.25
CA GLU A 210 10.22 -11.12 7.61
C GLU A 210 9.93 -9.72 7.09
N LEU A 211 10.25 -8.68 7.87
CA LEU A 211 10.09 -7.28 7.44
C LEU A 211 11.01 -6.95 6.26
N GLU A 212 12.29 -7.32 6.31
CA GLU A 212 13.24 -7.17 5.20
C GLU A 212 12.76 -7.94 3.96
N GLY A 213 12.20 -9.14 4.17
CA GLY A 213 11.60 -9.94 3.11
C GLY A 213 10.36 -9.30 2.48
N LEU A 214 9.54 -8.60 3.27
CA LEU A 214 8.40 -7.81 2.78
C LEU A 214 8.88 -6.59 1.99
N VAL A 215 9.89 -5.88 2.48
CA VAL A 215 10.54 -4.75 1.78
C VAL A 215 11.05 -5.20 0.41
N ALA A 216 11.78 -6.33 0.35
CA ALA A 216 12.28 -6.88 -0.90
C ALA A 216 11.14 -7.26 -1.86
N HIS A 217 10.11 -7.95 -1.36
CA HIS A 217 8.94 -8.35 -2.14
C HIS A 217 8.19 -7.14 -2.72
N ALA A 218 8.04 -6.06 -1.94
CA ALA A 218 7.43 -4.80 -2.37
C ALA A 218 8.30 -4.08 -3.42
N ALA A 219 9.61 -3.97 -3.19
CA ALA A 219 10.53 -3.27 -4.09
C ALA A 219 10.56 -3.91 -5.49
N GLU A 220 10.55 -5.24 -5.58
CA GLU A 220 10.43 -5.97 -6.86
C GLU A 220 9.19 -5.60 -7.67
N ARG A 221 8.16 -5.08 -7.00
CA ARG A 221 6.85 -4.71 -7.56
C ARG A 221 6.65 -3.21 -7.71
N GLY A 222 7.70 -2.42 -7.48
CA GLY A 222 7.64 -0.95 -7.55
C GLY A 222 6.87 -0.32 -6.38
N ILE A 223 6.74 -1.02 -5.25
CA ILE A 223 6.10 -0.52 -4.03
C ILE A 223 7.17 -0.22 -2.99
N ARG A 224 7.06 0.94 -2.35
CA ARG A 224 7.85 1.30 -1.17
C ARG A 224 7.03 1.02 0.08
N ILE A 225 7.68 0.51 1.12
CA ILE A 225 7.06 0.38 2.44
C ILE A 225 7.45 1.60 3.28
N MET A 226 6.44 2.33 3.77
CA MET A 226 6.59 3.37 4.78
C MET A 226 6.16 2.76 6.13
N PRO A 227 7.08 2.56 7.09
CA PRO A 227 6.72 2.09 8.42
C PRO A 227 6.13 3.24 9.25
N GLU A 228 5.23 2.91 10.17
CA GLU A 228 4.74 3.80 11.21
C GLU A 228 5.07 3.25 12.58
N ILE A 229 5.57 4.14 13.44
CA ILE A 229 5.58 3.93 14.89
C ILE A 229 4.76 5.06 15.48
N GLU A 230 3.62 4.70 16.06
CA GLU A 230 2.72 5.65 16.72
C GLU A 230 3.38 6.31 17.91
N MET A 231 3.25 7.63 17.98
CA MET A 231 3.74 8.45 19.09
C MET A 231 3.14 9.86 19.07
N PRO A 232 3.07 10.57 20.22
CA PRO A 232 3.24 10.03 21.56
C PRO A 232 1.99 9.32 22.10
N GLY A 233 0.83 9.47 21.45
CA GLY A 233 -0.39 8.68 21.70
C GLY A 233 -0.27 7.25 21.18
N HIS A 234 -1.35 6.48 21.26
CA HIS A 234 -1.43 5.09 20.78
C HIS A 234 -0.25 4.19 21.22
N ALA A 235 0.26 4.45 22.43
CA ALA A 235 1.53 3.91 22.91
C ALA A 235 1.36 2.75 23.91
N ARG A 236 0.11 2.35 24.24
CA ARG A 236 -0.14 1.47 25.39
C ARG A 236 0.51 0.10 25.29
N ALA A 237 0.70 -0.47 24.10
CA ALA A 237 1.43 -1.73 23.96
C ALA A 237 2.92 -1.59 24.37
N ALA A 238 3.55 -0.47 24.04
CA ALA A 238 4.92 -0.17 24.47
C ALA A 238 4.98 0.12 25.97
N LEU A 239 4.00 0.86 26.52
CA LEU A 239 3.93 1.16 27.95
C LEU A 239 3.64 -0.09 28.81
N ALA A 240 2.91 -1.07 28.29
CA ALA A 240 2.74 -2.36 28.95
C ALA A 240 4.07 -3.13 29.08
N ALA A 241 4.95 -2.99 28.08
CA ALA A 241 6.28 -3.59 28.09
C ALA A 241 7.28 -2.80 28.95
N TYR A 242 7.19 -1.47 28.94
CA TYR A 242 8.09 -0.55 29.63
C TYR A 242 7.32 0.64 30.26
N PRO A 243 6.73 0.46 31.45
CA PRO A 243 5.86 1.47 32.08
C PRO A 243 6.54 2.82 32.36
N ASP A 244 7.86 2.81 32.63
CA ASP A 244 8.63 4.02 32.92
C ASP A 244 8.68 5.03 31.77
N LEU A 245 8.31 4.63 30.54
CA LEU A 245 8.24 5.52 29.38
C LEU A 245 7.00 6.42 29.38
N GLY A 246 5.96 6.06 30.13
CA GLY A 246 4.67 6.75 30.12
C GLY A 246 4.68 8.03 30.93
N VAL A 247 3.75 8.95 30.61
CA VAL A 247 3.36 10.02 31.52
C VAL A 247 2.77 9.45 32.80
N VAL A 248 1.89 8.43 32.64
CA VAL A 248 1.46 7.55 33.73
C VAL A 248 2.41 6.35 33.75
N ARG A 249 3.00 6.06 34.91
CA ARG A 249 4.03 5.01 35.09
C ARG A 249 3.51 3.74 35.75
N GLU A 250 2.22 3.69 36.04
CA GLU A 250 1.60 2.49 36.58
C GLU A 250 1.60 1.38 35.51
N PRO A 251 1.90 0.12 35.87
CA PRO A 251 1.83 -0.98 34.91
C PRO A 251 0.41 -1.13 34.35
N LEU A 252 0.29 -1.00 33.03
CA LEU A 252 -0.97 -1.20 32.30
C LEU A 252 -0.84 -2.45 31.41
N PRO A 253 -1.89 -3.28 31.29
CA PRO A 253 -1.89 -4.31 30.26
C PRO A 253 -2.01 -3.68 28.88
N VAL A 254 -1.55 -4.42 27.86
CA VAL A 254 -1.86 -4.13 26.45
C VAL A 254 -3.38 -3.98 26.31
N TRP A 255 -3.83 -2.97 25.58
CA TRP A 255 -5.24 -2.62 25.58
C TRP A 255 -6.09 -3.66 24.84
N THR A 256 -7.28 -3.92 25.37
CA THR A 256 -8.21 -4.92 24.83
C THR A 256 -9.46 -4.29 24.21
N ARG A 257 -9.52 -2.96 24.16
CA ARG A 257 -10.65 -2.17 23.66
C ARG A 257 -10.23 -1.25 22.53
N TRP A 258 -11.22 -0.74 21.81
CA TRP A 258 -11.07 0.29 20.77
C TRP A 258 -11.28 1.70 21.34
N GLY A 259 -10.86 2.70 20.56
CA GLY A 259 -11.04 4.10 20.86
C GLY A 259 -9.72 4.80 21.16
N ILE A 260 -9.81 5.93 21.86
CA ILE A 260 -8.68 6.80 22.18
C ILE A 260 -8.20 6.47 23.59
N SER A 261 -6.97 5.96 23.73
CA SER A 261 -6.37 5.72 25.04
C SER A 261 -5.84 7.03 25.64
N ASP A 262 -5.91 7.16 26.96
CA ASP A 262 -5.29 8.24 27.73
C ASP A 262 -3.78 8.03 27.98
N SER A 263 -3.22 7.02 27.33
CA SER A 263 -1.86 6.54 27.56
C SER A 263 -0.94 7.14 26.51
N ALA A 264 0.10 7.84 26.96
CA ALA A 264 1.06 8.50 26.07
C ALA A 264 2.48 8.43 26.62
N PHE A 265 3.46 8.44 25.71
CA PHE A 265 4.86 8.62 26.06
C PHE A 265 5.09 9.99 26.71
N GLY A 266 5.93 10.04 27.75
CA GLY A 266 6.44 11.30 28.28
C GLY A 266 7.62 11.82 27.47
N LEU A 267 7.91 13.13 27.54
CA LEU A 267 9.09 13.72 26.87
C LEU A 267 10.42 13.07 27.27
N HIS A 268 10.50 12.48 28.48
CA HIS A 268 11.67 11.73 28.93
C HIS A 268 11.90 10.43 28.14
N ALA A 269 10.90 9.92 27.42
CA ALA A 269 10.99 8.74 26.57
C ALA A 269 11.62 9.03 25.19
N LEU A 270 11.98 10.27 24.86
CA LEU A 270 12.62 10.60 23.57
C LEU A 270 13.92 9.83 23.33
N GLY A 271 14.63 9.39 24.39
CA GLY A 271 15.78 8.49 24.24
C GLY A 271 15.38 7.14 23.63
N PHE A 272 14.35 6.50 24.21
CA PHE A 272 13.75 5.27 23.69
C PHE A 272 13.24 5.43 22.26
N VAL A 273 12.51 6.52 21.96
CA VAL A 273 12.00 6.80 20.60
C VAL A 273 13.13 6.81 19.57
N ARG A 274 14.28 7.38 19.92
CA ARG A 274 15.45 7.42 19.01
C ARG A 274 16.04 6.04 18.75
N GLU A 275 16.08 5.17 19.77
CA GLU A 275 16.53 3.79 19.63
C GLU A 275 15.59 2.99 18.73
N VAL A 276 14.26 3.14 18.91
CA VAL A 276 13.26 2.54 18.02
C VAL A 276 13.39 3.05 16.60
N LEU A 277 13.43 4.37 16.40
CA LEU A 277 13.56 4.97 15.08
C LEU A 277 14.89 4.60 14.40
N ALA A 278 15.97 4.38 15.16
CA ALA A 278 17.21 3.86 14.59
C ALA A 278 17.00 2.48 13.96
N GLU A 279 16.36 1.55 14.66
CA GLU A 279 16.05 0.21 14.13
C GLU A 279 15.10 0.30 12.92
N VAL A 280 14.08 1.17 12.98
CA VAL A 280 13.17 1.42 11.85
C VAL A 280 13.94 1.83 10.59
N LEU A 281 14.89 2.77 10.74
CA LEU A 281 15.67 3.26 9.61
C LEU A 281 16.68 2.27 9.04
N GLU A 282 17.08 1.26 9.83
CA GLU A 282 17.89 0.14 9.34
C GLU A 282 17.05 -0.87 8.56
N VAL A 283 15.87 -1.23 9.07
CA VAL A 283 14.99 -2.26 8.47
C VAL A 283 14.29 -1.74 7.20
N PHE A 284 13.90 -0.47 7.20
CA PHE A 284 13.13 0.14 6.11
C PHE A 284 14.00 1.16 5.34
N PRO A 285 14.52 0.80 4.16
CA PRO A 285 15.41 1.66 3.39
C PRO A 285 14.70 2.84 2.69
N GLY A 286 13.36 2.87 2.75
CA GLY A 286 12.53 3.94 2.18
C GLY A 286 12.87 5.31 2.77
N SER A 287 12.60 6.37 2.02
CA SER A 287 12.89 7.73 2.49
C SER A 287 11.91 8.24 3.53
N HIS A 288 10.71 7.67 3.63
CA HIS A 288 9.63 8.16 4.50
C HIS A 288 9.45 7.26 5.71
N VAL A 289 9.19 7.87 6.87
CA VAL A 289 8.80 7.19 8.12
C VAL A 289 7.63 7.94 8.73
N HIS A 290 6.56 7.24 9.08
CA HIS A 290 5.41 7.82 9.72
C HIS A 290 5.60 7.85 11.25
N LEU A 291 5.29 8.99 11.85
CA LEU A 291 5.43 9.24 13.29
C LEU A 291 4.09 9.21 14.03
N GLY A 292 3.00 8.91 13.33
CA GLY A 292 1.66 8.95 13.89
C GLY A 292 1.27 10.38 14.27
N GLY A 293 0.96 10.58 15.54
CA GLY A 293 0.70 11.88 16.16
C GLY A 293 -0.77 12.20 16.37
N ASP A 294 -1.66 11.29 16.00
CA ASP A 294 -3.09 11.46 16.15
C ASP A 294 -3.58 11.14 17.58
N GLU A 295 -4.77 11.66 17.87
CA GLU A 295 -5.60 11.32 19.04
C GLU A 295 -4.88 11.33 20.41
N CYS A 296 -3.88 12.19 20.57
CA CYS A 296 -3.12 12.30 21.80
C CYS A 296 -3.75 13.30 22.79
N LEU A 297 -3.98 12.86 24.03
CA LEU A 297 -4.57 13.70 25.10
C LEU A 297 -3.54 14.55 25.87
N LEU A 298 -2.29 14.61 25.42
CA LEU A 298 -1.28 15.47 26.02
C LEU A 298 -1.60 16.96 25.75
N PRO A 299 -1.15 17.89 26.63
CA PRO A 299 -1.18 19.32 26.33
C PRO A 299 -0.54 19.62 24.97
N GLU A 300 -1.15 20.53 24.19
CA GLU A 300 -0.76 20.82 22.80
C GLU A 300 0.72 21.20 22.65
N ASP A 301 1.26 21.96 23.60
CA ASP A 301 2.66 22.36 23.64
C ASP A 301 3.61 21.18 23.87
N VAL A 302 3.23 20.24 24.75
CA VAL A 302 3.99 19.02 25.01
C VAL A 302 3.90 18.05 23.83
N HIS A 303 2.72 17.91 23.23
CA HIS A 303 2.48 17.09 22.05
C HIS A 303 3.31 17.57 20.85
N GLY A 304 3.22 18.87 20.54
CA GLY A 304 3.98 19.50 19.46
C GLY A 304 5.49 19.41 19.68
N GLU A 305 5.97 19.62 20.91
CA GLU A 305 7.39 19.46 21.23
C GLU A 305 7.87 18.03 21.03
N PHE A 306 7.07 17.03 21.41
CA PHE A 306 7.42 15.63 21.21
C PHE A 306 7.57 15.30 19.72
N LEU A 307 6.56 15.63 18.91
CA LEU A 307 6.57 15.37 17.48
C LEU A 307 7.69 16.11 16.75
N ARG A 308 7.96 17.37 17.12
CA ARG A 308 9.09 18.14 16.57
C ARG A 308 10.43 17.44 16.83
N ARG A 309 10.65 16.97 18.06
CA ARG A 309 11.90 16.31 18.47
C ARG A 309 12.09 14.94 17.80
N ALA A 310 11.00 14.22 17.55
CA ALA A 310 11.02 12.99 16.76
C ALA A 310 11.29 13.26 15.27
N ALA A 311 10.62 14.27 14.70
CA ALA A 311 10.82 14.69 13.31
C ALA A 311 12.25 15.16 13.04
N GLU A 312 12.84 15.97 13.93
CA GLU A 312 14.25 16.39 13.87
C GLU A 312 15.20 15.19 13.76
N TYR A 313 14.98 14.16 14.58
CA TYR A 313 15.82 12.97 14.56
C TYR A 313 15.80 12.22 13.22
N VAL A 314 14.62 12.15 12.60
CA VAL A 314 14.40 11.53 11.27
C VAL A 314 15.05 12.38 10.18
N LEU A 315 14.85 13.71 10.22
CA LEU A 315 15.42 14.67 9.28
C LEU A 315 16.95 14.68 9.31
N ASP A 316 17.56 14.65 10.51
CA ASP A 316 19.01 14.60 10.71
C ASP A 316 19.65 13.34 10.11
N ARG A 317 18.86 12.30 9.83
CA ARG A 317 19.28 11.06 9.17
C ARG A 317 18.97 11.02 7.68
N GLY A 318 18.56 12.14 7.10
CA GLY A 318 18.25 12.26 5.67
C GLY A 318 16.94 11.55 5.28
N ARG A 319 16.02 11.39 6.23
CA ARG A 319 14.70 10.78 6.03
C ARG A 319 13.62 11.84 6.18
N ILE A 320 12.44 11.54 5.65
CA ILE A 320 11.30 12.44 5.58
C ILE A 320 10.25 11.94 6.58
N PRO A 321 10.03 12.65 7.69
CA PRO A 321 8.94 12.33 8.60
C PRO A 321 7.59 12.58 7.93
N VAL A 322 6.63 11.71 8.21
CA VAL A 322 5.23 11.84 7.82
C VAL A 322 4.39 11.78 9.11
N ALA A 323 3.34 12.58 9.22
CA ALA A 323 2.50 12.59 10.42
C ALA A 323 1.04 12.93 10.09
N TRP A 324 0.14 12.45 10.94
CA TRP A 324 -1.28 12.84 10.93
C TRP A 324 -1.44 14.29 11.42
N GLU A 325 -0.69 14.65 12.46
CA GLU A 325 -0.73 15.97 13.09
C GLU A 325 0.55 16.80 12.80
N PRO A 326 0.50 18.14 12.94
CA PRO A 326 1.64 19.00 12.65
C PRO A 326 2.86 18.71 13.54
N THR A 327 4.00 18.43 12.90
CA THR A 327 5.30 18.26 13.58
C THR A 327 6.01 19.59 13.87
N GLY A 328 5.53 20.69 13.31
CA GLY A 328 6.18 22.01 13.39
C GLY A 328 7.34 22.23 12.41
N ASP A 329 7.69 21.25 11.57
CA ASP A 329 8.71 21.38 10.53
C ASP A 329 8.09 21.14 9.14
N THR A 330 8.26 22.10 8.21
CA THR A 330 7.65 22.06 6.87
C THR A 330 8.33 21.06 5.93
N ARG A 331 9.45 20.45 6.34
CA ARG A 331 10.10 19.35 5.62
C ARG A 331 9.40 18.00 5.84
N SER A 332 8.50 17.92 6.82
CA SER A 332 7.64 16.76 7.06
C SER A 332 6.51 16.70 6.05
N VAL A 333 5.99 15.51 5.73
CA VAL A 333 4.76 15.36 4.95
C VAL A 333 3.57 15.31 5.90
N VAL A 334 2.47 15.97 5.54
CA VAL A 334 1.22 15.97 6.32
C VAL A 334 0.17 15.09 5.65
N MET A 335 -0.55 14.30 6.47
CA MET A 335 -1.66 13.46 6.03
C MET A 335 -2.97 13.92 6.66
N PRO A 336 -3.67 14.92 6.07
CA PRO A 336 -4.90 15.45 6.63
C PRO A 336 -6.02 14.41 6.51
N TRP A 337 -6.65 14.12 7.64
CA TRP A 337 -7.62 13.04 7.76
C TRP A 337 -8.98 13.47 8.32
N LYS A 338 -9.00 14.35 9.34
CA LYS A 338 -10.21 14.95 9.94
C LYS A 338 -10.52 16.36 9.41
N ASP A 339 -9.53 17.23 9.37
CA ASP A 339 -9.69 18.65 9.01
C ASP A 339 -9.11 18.92 7.62
N GLU A 340 -9.98 19.06 6.61
CA GLU A 340 -9.55 19.40 5.24
C GLU A 340 -8.83 20.76 5.15
N THR A 341 -9.02 21.66 6.12
CA THR A 341 -8.30 22.95 6.14
C THR A 341 -6.81 22.78 6.44
N GLN A 342 -6.40 21.66 7.05
CA GLN A 342 -5.00 21.33 7.28
C GLN A 342 -4.23 21.19 5.96
N ALA A 343 -4.85 20.63 4.92
CA ALA A 343 -4.26 20.54 3.59
C ALA A 343 -3.93 21.93 3.03
N ALA A 344 -4.89 22.85 3.05
CA ALA A 344 -4.71 24.21 2.53
C ALA A 344 -3.63 24.99 3.31
N LYS A 345 -3.59 24.84 4.64
CA LYS A 345 -2.56 25.45 5.50
C LYS A 345 -1.16 24.91 5.17
N ALA A 346 -1.01 23.60 5.05
CA ALA A 346 0.27 22.96 4.73
C ALA A 346 0.77 23.37 3.33
N LEU A 347 -0.11 23.33 2.32
CA LEU A 347 0.23 23.76 0.95
C LEU A 347 0.66 25.24 0.90
N ALA A 348 0.01 26.13 1.68
CA ALA A 348 0.38 27.53 1.76
C ALA A 348 1.79 27.77 2.36
N LEU A 349 2.30 26.80 3.14
CA LEU A 349 3.64 26.81 3.72
C LEU A 349 4.68 26.10 2.82
N GLY A 350 4.28 25.60 1.64
CA GLY A 350 5.14 24.82 0.74
C GLY A 350 5.47 23.42 1.27
N GLN A 351 4.65 22.91 2.20
CA GLN A 351 4.80 21.58 2.77
C GLN A 351 4.13 20.53 1.88
N ASP A 352 4.74 19.35 1.78
CA ASP A 352 4.17 18.23 1.03
C ASP A 352 2.94 17.64 1.74
N VAL A 353 1.90 17.33 0.97
CA VAL A 353 0.62 16.82 1.47
C VAL A 353 0.21 15.54 0.74
N VAL A 354 -0.26 14.55 1.50
CA VAL A 354 -0.91 13.34 1.00
C VAL A 354 -2.32 13.26 1.57
N MET A 355 -3.34 13.39 0.72
CA MET A 355 -4.74 13.41 1.16
C MET A 355 -5.16 12.06 1.75
N ALA A 356 -5.76 12.08 2.94
CA ALA A 356 -6.26 10.92 3.67
C ALA A 356 -7.63 11.15 4.35
N PRO A 357 -8.59 11.88 3.75
CA PRO A 357 -9.83 12.26 4.42
C PRO A 357 -10.68 11.04 4.75
N HIS A 358 -11.04 10.88 6.02
CA HIS A 358 -11.68 9.66 6.49
C HIS A 358 -13.00 9.34 5.77
N THR A 359 -13.77 10.36 5.40
CA THR A 359 -15.04 10.23 4.67
C THR A 359 -14.91 9.76 3.21
N SER A 360 -13.69 9.61 2.69
CA SER A 360 -13.47 9.13 1.32
C SER A 360 -12.41 8.04 1.22
N THR A 361 -11.53 7.89 2.21
CA THR A 361 -10.37 7.00 2.08
C THR A 361 -10.24 5.94 3.18
N TYR A 362 -11.08 5.97 4.23
CA TYR A 362 -11.07 4.95 5.27
C TYR A 362 -11.91 3.75 4.82
N LEU A 363 -11.24 2.63 4.62
CA LEU A 363 -11.81 1.40 4.07
C LEU A 363 -12.38 0.50 5.16
N ASP A 364 -12.11 0.79 6.44
CA ASP A 364 -12.76 0.17 7.59
C ASP A 364 -14.23 0.57 7.74
N TYR A 365 -14.66 1.68 7.12
CA TYR A 365 -16.07 1.98 6.96
C TYR A 365 -16.77 0.95 6.03
N PRO A 366 -18.03 0.55 6.34
CA PRO A 366 -18.86 -0.26 5.47
C PRO A 366 -18.98 0.27 4.03
N ARG A 367 -19.30 -0.62 3.10
CA ARG A 367 -19.43 -0.28 1.67
C ARG A 367 -20.86 0.09 1.26
N SER A 368 -21.82 -0.20 2.12
CA SER A 368 -23.23 0.18 1.98
C SER A 368 -23.86 0.36 3.37
N ASP A 369 -25.10 0.83 3.40
CA ASP A 369 -25.94 0.90 4.61
C ASP A 369 -26.80 -0.36 4.81
N ASP A 370 -26.55 -1.42 4.03
CA ASP A 370 -27.25 -2.70 4.18
C ASP A 370 -26.93 -3.33 5.55
N GLY A 371 -27.95 -3.75 6.28
CA GLY A 371 -27.80 -4.45 7.55
C GLY A 371 -27.07 -5.80 7.46
N ALA A 372 -26.86 -6.32 6.25
CA ALA A 372 -26.04 -7.49 5.97
C ALA A 372 -24.55 -7.19 5.74
N GLU A 373 -24.13 -5.92 5.77
CA GLU A 373 -22.70 -5.57 5.70
C GLU A 373 -21.92 -6.22 6.86
N PRO A 374 -20.72 -6.76 6.59
CA PRO A 374 -19.82 -7.19 7.65
C PRO A 374 -19.54 -6.04 8.64
N PRO A 375 -19.20 -6.36 9.91
CA PRO A 375 -18.88 -5.33 10.90
C PRO A 375 -17.77 -4.39 10.40
N GLY A 376 -18.06 -3.10 10.32
CA GLY A 376 -17.08 -2.06 10.02
C GLY A 376 -17.10 -0.96 11.07
N GLN A 377 -16.25 0.03 10.90
CA GLN A 377 -16.27 1.22 11.72
C GLN A 377 -17.65 1.90 11.63
N PRO A 378 -18.32 2.19 12.75
CA PRO A 378 -19.64 2.82 12.72
C PRO A 378 -19.56 4.28 12.25
N GLY A 379 -20.66 4.76 11.69
CA GLY A 379 -20.92 6.19 11.45
C GLY A 379 -20.97 6.63 9.99
N PHE A 380 -20.16 6.04 9.12
CA PHE A 380 -20.08 6.42 7.70
C PHE A 380 -20.10 5.20 6.79
N VAL A 381 -20.46 5.44 5.53
CA VAL A 381 -20.29 4.50 4.41
C VAL A 381 -19.26 5.12 3.47
N VAL A 382 -18.29 4.35 3.02
CA VAL A 382 -17.30 4.79 2.02
C VAL A 382 -17.33 3.83 0.85
N THR A 383 -17.85 4.32 -0.27
CA THR A 383 -17.98 3.57 -1.52
C THR A 383 -16.71 3.70 -2.38
N SER A 384 -16.61 2.86 -3.40
CA SER A 384 -15.64 3.01 -4.49
C SER A 384 -15.80 4.35 -5.22
N ARG A 385 -17.00 4.94 -5.23
CA ARG A 385 -17.27 6.25 -5.85
C ARG A 385 -16.67 7.37 -5.01
N ASP A 386 -16.83 7.31 -3.69
CA ASP A 386 -16.24 8.28 -2.76
C ASP A 386 -14.70 8.25 -2.87
N VAL A 387 -14.10 7.06 -2.89
CA VAL A 387 -12.65 6.88 -3.08
C VAL A 387 -12.19 7.41 -4.44
N TYR A 388 -12.96 7.20 -5.51
CA TYR A 388 -12.62 7.72 -6.85
C TYR A 388 -12.59 9.25 -6.89
N HIS A 389 -13.48 9.88 -6.11
CA HIS A 389 -13.67 11.32 -6.02
C HIS A 389 -12.99 11.94 -4.80
N VAL A 390 -12.02 11.24 -4.19
CA VAL A 390 -11.18 11.80 -3.12
C VAL A 390 -10.72 13.22 -3.48
N PRO A 391 -10.84 14.21 -2.57
CA PRO A 391 -10.42 15.57 -2.86
C PRO A 391 -8.91 15.63 -3.11
N LEU A 392 -8.52 16.29 -4.20
CA LEU A 392 -7.13 16.43 -4.64
C LEU A 392 -6.86 17.90 -5.00
N PRO A 393 -6.61 18.77 -4.01
CA PRO A 393 -6.19 20.15 -4.27
C PRO A 393 -4.92 20.22 -5.12
N ASP A 394 -4.75 21.31 -5.88
CA ASP A 394 -3.53 21.51 -6.66
C ASP A 394 -2.29 21.53 -5.73
N GLY A 395 -1.25 20.81 -6.13
CA GLY A 395 0.03 20.75 -5.40
C GLY A 395 0.20 19.57 -4.44
N VAL A 396 -0.84 18.76 -4.20
CA VAL A 396 -0.69 17.54 -3.38
C VAL A 396 0.16 16.46 -4.07
N LEU A 397 0.85 15.64 -3.29
CA LEU A 397 1.60 14.48 -3.80
C LEU A 397 0.67 13.36 -4.30
N GLY A 398 -0.54 13.29 -3.75
CA GLY A 398 -1.53 12.28 -4.08
C GLY A 398 -2.46 12.00 -2.92
N ALA A 399 -2.99 10.78 -2.87
CA ALA A 399 -3.87 10.32 -1.81
C ALA A 399 -3.52 8.91 -1.35
N GLN A 400 -4.06 8.54 -0.19
CA GLN A 400 -3.87 7.24 0.44
C GLN A 400 -5.20 6.75 1.02
N CYS A 401 -5.49 5.46 0.84
CA CYS A 401 -6.53 4.76 1.59
C CYS A 401 -5.97 4.14 2.88
N GLN A 402 -6.80 4.07 3.91
CA GLN A 402 -6.47 3.52 5.22
C GLN A 402 -7.38 2.33 5.47
N LEU A 403 -6.83 1.21 5.95
CA LEU A 403 -7.65 0.13 6.48
C LEU A 403 -7.21 -0.12 7.91
N TRP A 404 -7.96 0.47 8.85
CA TRP A 404 -7.92 0.15 10.26
C TRP A 404 -8.56 -1.22 10.50
N THR A 405 -8.07 -1.97 11.50
CA THR A 405 -8.39 -3.40 11.62
C THR A 405 -9.10 -3.79 12.91
N GLU A 406 -9.70 -2.87 13.65
CA GLU A 406 -10.53 -3.15 14.84
C GLU A 406 -11.56 -4.26 14.58
N HIS A 407 -12.21 -4.23 13.42
CA HIS A 407 -13.23 -5.21 13.03
C HIS A 407 -12.73 -6.24 11.99
N VAL A 408 -11.48 -6.12 11.54
CA VAL A 408 -10.94 -6.88 10.39
C VAL A 408 -10.02 -8.01 10.86
N ARG A 409 -10.63 -9.16 11.18
CA ARG A 409 -9.93 -10.33 11.74
C ARG A 409 -9.35 -11.30 10.71
N THR A 410 -9.90 -11.33 9.50
CA THR A 410 -9.55 -12.33 8.47
C THR A 410 -9.09 -11.67 7.19
N ARG A 411 -8.31 -12.42 6.40
CA ARG A 411 -7.90 -12.00 5.05
C ARG A 411 -9.11 -11.72 4.18
N GLU A 412 -10.15 -12.54 4.25
CA GLU A 412 -11.35 -12.41 3.44
C GLU A 412 -12.07 -11.09 3.74
N HIS A 413 -12.17 -10.71 5.01
CA HIS A 413 -12.75 -9.44 5.42
C HIS A 413 -11.88 -8.24 4.98
N LEU A 414 -10.54 -8.37 5.11
CA LEU A 414 -9.60 -7.38 4.60
C LEU A 414 -9.77 -7.16 3.10
N GLU A 415 -9.78 -8.24 2.30
CA GLU A 415 -9.94 -8.15 0.84
C GLU A 415 -11.32 -7.60 0.47
N TYR A 416 -12.37 -7.93 1.24
CA TYR A 416 -13.73 -7.40 1.08
C TYR A 416 -13.78 -5.89 1.22
N LEU A 417 -13.11 -5.35 2.24
CA LEU A 417 -13.07 -3.92 2.46
C LEU A 417 -12.10 -3.22 1.49
N ALA A 418 -10.95 -3.81 1.20
CA ALA A 418 -9.94 -3.17 0.36
C ALA A 418 -10.35 -3.06 -1.12
N PHE A 419 -11.00 -4.09 -1.67
CA PHE A 419 -11.39 -4.12 -3.08
C PHE A 419 -12.92 -4.04 -3.22
N PRO A 420 -13.44 -3.33 -4.24
CA PRO A 420 -12.76 -2.73 -5.38
C PRO A 420 -12.26 -1.29 -5.13
N ARG A 421 -12.42 -0.76 -3.92
CA ARG A 421 -12.08 0.63 -3.53
C ARG A 421 -10.63 1.01 -3.86
N LEU A 422 -9.65 0.13 -3.61
CA LEU A 422 -8.26 0.37 -4.00
C LEU A 422 -8.04 0.41 -5.52
N ALA A 423 -8.87 -0.26 -6.32
CA ALA A 423 -8.82 -0.12 -7.78
C ALA A 423 -9.35 1.25 -8.23
N ALA A 424 -10.32 1.82 -7.51
CA ALA A 424 -10.81 3.17 -7.74
C ALA A 424 -9.74 4.22 -7.40
N LEU A 425 -9.08 4.09 -6.25
CA LEU A 425 -7.94 4.94 -5.88
C LEU A 425 -6.83 4.87 -6.93
N ALA A 426 -6.46 3.65 -7.35
CA ALA A 426 -5.46 3.45 -8.38
C ALA A 426 -5.81 4.14 -9.71
N ASP A 427 -7.05 3.98 -10.19
CA ASP A 427 -7.47 4.56 -11.46
C ASP A 427 -7.53 6.09 -11.41
N THR A 428 -8.06 6.67 -10.33
CA THR A 428 -8.09 8.14 -10.19
C THR A 428 -6.67 8.71 -10.10
N LEU A 429 -5.75 8.12 -9.32
CA LEU A 429 -4.42 8.69 -9.13
C LEU A 429 -3.43 8.38 -10.28
N TRP A 430 -3.73 7.41 -11.14
CA TRP A 430 -2.90 7.06 -12.30
C TRP A 430 -3.37 7.72 -13.59
N SER A 431 -4.69 7.74 -13.86
CA SER A 431 -5.24 8.17 -15.14
C SER A 431 -5.09 9.68 -15.34
N GLN A 432 -4.67 10.11 -16.54
CA GLN A 432 -4.50 11.53 -16.86
C GLN A 432 -5.82 12.30 -16.93
N ARG A 433 -6.91 11.61 -17.25
CA ARG A 433 -8.29 12.14 -17.32
C ARG A 433 -9.21 11.12 -16.64
N PRO A 434 -9.26 11.09 -15.31
CA PRO A 434 -10.10 10.15 -14.59
C PRO A 434 -11.58 10.49 -14.82
N GLU A 435 -12.37 9.49 -15.19
CA GLU A 435 -13.81 9.58 -15.37
C GLU A 435 -14.46 8.33 -14.78
N TRP A 436 -15.38 8.53 -13.83
CA TRP A 436 -16.05 7.48 -13.07
C TRP A 436 -16.75 6.47 -14.00
N GLU A 437 -17.48 6.92 -15.01
CA GLU A 437 -18.26 6.02 -15.85
C GLU A 437 -17.39 5.13 -16.74
N GLY A 438 -16.26 5.67 -17.19
CA GLY A 438 -15.22 4.92 -17.87
C GLY A 438 -14.59 3.88 -16.94
N PHE A 439 -14.30 4.25 -15.69
CA PHE A 439 -13.75 3.34 -14.68
C PHE A 439 -14.73 2.22 -14.34
N ALA A 440 -15.99 2.52 -14.01
CA ALA A 440 -17.02 1.53 -13.70
C ALA A 440 -17.21 0.53 -14.85
N THR A 441 -17.15 1.00 -16.10
CA THR A 441 -17.18 0.14 -17.29
C THR A 441 -15.97 -0.80 -17.37
N ARG A 442 -14.76 -0.31 -17.08
CA ARG A 442 -13.56 -1.17 -17.02
C ARG A 442 -13.65 -2.18 -15.88
N MET A 443 -14.20 -1.79 -14.74
CA MET A 443 -14.35 -2.65 -13.57
C MET A 443 -15.28 -3.84 -13.81
N ARG A 444 -16.34 -3.71 -14.61
CA ARG A 444 -17.16 -4.87 -15.01
C ARG A 444 -16.34 -6.00 -15.62
N HIS A 445 -15.38 -5.66 -16.49
CA HIS A 445 -14.44 -6.64 -17.07
C HIS A 445 -13.29 -7.02 -16.13
N HIS A 446 -12.88 -6.11 -15.25
CA HIS A 446 -11.84 -6.37 -14.27
C HIS A 446 -12.31 -7.29 -13.14
N SER A 447 -13.61 -7.36 -12.88
CA SER A 447 -14.22 -8.29 -11.93
C SER A 447 -13.84 -9.75 -12.22
N THR A 448 -13.72 -10.15 -13.50
CA THR A 448 -13.25 -11.48 -13.88
C THR A 448 -11.79 -11.69 -13.47
N ARG A 449 -10.93 -10.67 -13.62
CA ARG A 449 -9.52 -10.73 -13.22
C ARG A 449 -9.35 -10.85 -11.72
N LEU A 450 -10.14 -10.10 -10.95
CA LEU A 450 -10.17 -10.24 -9.50
C LEU A 450 -10.64 -11.64 -9.08
N ALA A 451 -11.61 -12.23 -9.80
CA ALA A 451 -12.04 -13.62 -9.58
C ALA A 451 -10.87 -14.62 -9.75
N GLU A 452 -10.07 -14.47 -10.80
CA GLU A 452 -8.92 -15.35 -11.06
C GLU A 452 -7.80 -15.19 -10.03
N LEU A 453 -7.79 -14.08 -9.29
CA LEU A 453 -6.95 -13.85 -8.12
C LEU A 453 -7.60 -14.31 -6.81
N SER A 454 -8.70 -15.07 -6.89
CA SER A 454 -9.47 -15.56 -5.75
C SER A 454 -10.03 -14.46 -4.84
N VAL A 455 -10.27 -13.27 -5.37
CA VAL A 455 -11.02 -12.22 -4.65
C VAL A 455 -12.51 -12.62 -4.64
N PRO A 456 -13.17 -12.72 -3.47
CA PRO A 456 -14.53 -13.28 -3.36
C PRO A 456 -15.57 -12.55 -4.21
N ALA A 457 -16.68 -13.22 -4.52
CA ALA A 457 -17.70 -12.67 -5.42
C ALA A 457 -18.41 -11.44 -4.82
N GLU A 458 -18.73 -11.46 -3.52
CA GLU A 458 -19.30 -10.31 -2.81
C GLU A 458 -18.41 -9.06 -2.82
N VAL A 459 -17.09 -9.24 -2.97
CA VAL A 459 -16.13 -8.14 -3.05
C VAL A 459 -16.22 -7.40 -4.39
N ARG A 460 -16.62 -8.09 -5.46
CA ARG A 460 -16.51 -7.64 -6.84
C ARG A 460 -17.78 -7.02 -7.43
N ARG A 461 -18.86 -6.92 -6.64
CA ARG A 461 -20.19 -6.44 -7.07
C ARG A 461 -20.23 -4.92 -7.26
N GLU A 462 -19.67 -4.18 -6.32
CA GLU A 462 -19.43 -2.74 -6.47
C GLU A 462 -18.28 -2.50 -7.47
N PRO A 463 -18.22 -1.40 -8.25
CA PRO A 463 -19.22 -0.34 -8.43
C PRO A 463 -20.28 -0.66 -9.49
N CYS A 464 -20.48 -1.95 -9.83
CA CYS A 464 -21.23 -2.33 -11.02
C CYS A 464 -22.75 -2.44 -10.80
N GLU A 465 -23.24 -2.31 -9.57
CA GLU A 465 -24.66 -2.49 -9.22
C GLU A 465 -25.46 -1.18 -9.06
N HIS A 466 -24.85 -0.01 -9.25
CA HIS A 466 -25.52 1.30 -9.08
C HIS A 466 -25.39 2.23 -10.30
N SER A 467 -25.11 1.68 -11.50
CA SER A 467 -25.04 2.43 -12.76
C SER A 467 -26.31 2.34 -13.59
#